data_AF-A0A4Q9FP26-F1
#
_entry.id   AF-A0A4Q9FP26-F1
#
_cell.length_a   1.000
_cell.length_b   1.000
_cell.length_c   1.000
_cell.angle_alpha   90.00
_cell.angle_beta   90.00
_cell.angle_gamma   90.00
#
_symmetry.space_group_name_H-M   'P 1'
#
loop_
_entity.id
_entity.type
_entity.pdbx_description
1 polymer ?
#
loop_
_entity_poly.entity_id
_entity_poly.type
_entity_poly.pdbx_seq_one_letter_code
_entity_poly.pdbx_strand_id
1 'polypeptide(L)'
;MSKTKYNILDYKAHINDTSFNEVLRDIEARKLDVTNCSLSDYQLKTLLSLTFVYGTYYDKIDNKERELFLKAVFDEKIPALDLPKRFCLHLLNNLEIESNQEFRNLAELKFDLISPLKNGAVLDFVETDLIDVVESHRKWEFGRFVAENMFNNPALTKLRTEFETNPQKRDKFQDKLENQLTSTKSQLKPYESTFLKLLFKTKLNPKSASIAEYLMIANIFQEKVFRLSLSTKKYVAILNTVISKTNSKQKGKGEQRL
;
A
#
# COMPACT_ATOMS: atom_id res chain seq x y z
N MET A 1 35.16 3.52 9.64
CA MET A 1 33.90 2.93 9.15
C MET A 1 32.88 4.05 8.97
N SER A 2 32.63 4.49 7.73
CA SER A 2 31.55 5.44 7.46
C SER A 2 30.23 4.75 7.73
N LYS A 3 29.42 5.28 8.66
CA LYS A 3 28.03 4.83 8.81
C LYS A 3 27.32 5.09 7.47
N THR A 4 27.04 4.05 6.70
CA THR A 4 26.13 4.15 5.55
C THR A 4 24.81 4.67 6.10
N LYS A 5 24.46 5.90 5.74
CA LYS A 5 23.27 6.57 6.26
C LYS A 5 22.09 6.07 5.44
N TYR A 6 21.31 5.17 6.03
CA TYR A 6 20.04 4.74 5.45
C TYR A 6 19.11 5.94 5.30
N ASN A 7 18.69 6.24 4.07
CA ASN A 7 17.74 7.31 3.79
C ASN A 7 16.32 6.74 3.72
N ILE A 8 15.51 7.11 4.70
CA ILE A 8 14.08 6.81 4.74
C ILE A 8 13.40 7.51 3.55
N LEU A 9 12.49 6.82 2.88
CA LEU A 9 11.72 7.34 1.75
C LEU A 9 10.96 8.62 2.13
N ASP A 10 11.04 9.63 1.27
CA ASP A 10 10.17 10.80 1.39
C ASP A 10 8.81 10.53 0.74
N TYR A 11 7.80 10.28 1.57
CA TYR A 11 6.40 10.14 1.14
C TYR A 11 5.69 11.49 0.90
N LYS A 12 6.34 12.63 1.18
CA LYS A 12 5.75 13.96 0.95
C LYS A 12 6.01 14.48 -0.45
N ALA A 13 7.04 13.94 -1.13
CA ALA A 13 7.30 14.26 -2.52
C ALA A 13 6.06 13.96 -3.38
N HIS A 14 5.71 14.92 -4.24
CA HIS A 14 4.58 14.77 -5.14
C HIS A 14 4.78 13.57 -6.06
N ILE A 15 3.76 12.73 -6.17
CA ILE A 15 3.69 11.64 -7.15
C ILE A 15 2.64 12.01 -8.19
N ASN A 16 2.95 11.76 -9.47
CA ASN A 16 1.96 11.89 -10.53
C ASN A 16 1.05 10.65 -10.52
N ASP A 17 -0.24 10.85 -10.29
CA ASP A 17 -1.26 9.80 -10.22
C ASP A 17 -1.95 9.52 -11.56
N THR A 18 -1.40 10.02 -12.67
CA THR A 18 -1.87 9.73 -14.03
C THR A 18 -2.06 8.21 -14.22
N SER A 19 -3.24 7.85 -14.71
CA SER A 19 -3.61 6.48 -15.03
C SER A 19 -2.90 6.00 -16.30
N PHE A 20 -2.69 4.69 -16.45
CA PHE A 20 -2.04 4.19 -17.66
C PHE A 20 -2.91 4.39 -18.90
N ASN A 21 -4.23 4.35 -18.73
CA ASN A 21 -5.17 4.68 -19.80
C ASN A 21 -5.06 6.15 -20.26
N GLU A 22 -4.76 7.08 -19.35
CA GLU A 22 -4.48 8.48 -19.73
C GLU A 22 -3.16 8.58 -20.49
N VAL A 23 -2.11 7.84 -20.07
CA VAL A 23 -0.86 7.77 -20.84
C VAL A 23 -1.10 7.27 -22.26
N LEU A 24 -1.88 6.19 -22.43
CA LEU A 24 -2.22 5.67 -23.76
C LEU A 24 -2.97 6.72 -24.60
N ARG A 25 -3.98 7.37 -24.03
CA ARG A 25 -4.75 8.44 -24.71
C ARG A 25 -3.87 9.61 -25.12
N ASP A 26 -2.91 10.00 -24.28
CA ASP A 26 -1.98 11.09 -24.59
C ASP A 26 -1.05 10.75 -25.76
N ILE A 27 -0.59 9.50 -25.84
CA ILE A 27 0.24 9.00 -26.95
C ILE A 27 -0.59 8.91 -28.24
N GLU A 28 -1.81 8.39 -28.17
CA GLU A 28 -2.75 8.30 -29.30
C GLU A 28 -3.16 9.68 -29.82
N ALA A 29 -3.45 10.63 -28.93
CA ALA A 29 -3.80 12.01 -29.30
C ALA A 29 -2.66 12.72 -30.03
N ARG A 30 -1.41 12.35 -29.73
CA ARG A 30 -0.21 12.83 -30.43
C ARG A 30 0.09 12.04 -31.70
N LYS A 31 -0.71 11.03 -32.05
CA LYS A 31 -0.54 10.13 -33.21
C LYS A 31 0.83 9.44 -33.23
N LEU A 32 1.35 9.12 -32.05
CA LEU A 32 2.61 8.38 -31.91
C LEU A 32 2.33 6.87 -31.99
N ASP A 33 3.33 6.10 -32.43
CA ASP A 33 3.25 4.64 -32.47
C ASP A 33 3.33 4.05 -31.06
N VAL A 34 2.20 3.54 -30.56
CA VAL A 34 2.06 2.92 -29.24
C VAL A 34 2.91 1.66 -29.04
N THR A 35 3.41 1.06 -30.12
CA THR A 35 4.31 -0.11 -30.06
C THR A 35 5.79 0.28 -30.05
N ASN A 36 6.10 1.56 -30.27
CA ASN A 36 7.46 2.07 -30.37
C ASN A 36 7.56 3.58 -30.08
N CYS A 37 7.20 3.99 -28.87
CA CYS A 37 7.22 5.40 -28.47
C CYS A 37 8.22 5.69 -27.35
N SER A 38 8.80 6.91 -27.39
CA SER A 38 9.51 7.49 -26.26
C SER A 38 8.52 8.06 -25.25
N LEU A 39 8.81 7.89 -23.96
CA LEU A 39 7.94 8.32 -22.87
C LEU A 39 8.54 9.53 -22.14
N SER A 40 7.68 10.41 -21.63
CA SER A 40 8.12 11.39 -20.63
C SER A 40 8.45 10.69 -19.30
N ASP A 41 9.15 11.39 -18.40
CA ASP A 41 9.49 10.89 -17.06
C ASP A 41 8.27 10.31 -16.32
N TYR A 42 7.15 11.04 -16.31
CA TYR A 42 5.95 10.57 -15.60
C TYR A 42 5.25 9.39 -16.31
N GLN A 43 5.29 9.34 -17.64
CA GLN A 43 4.73 8.23 -18.41
C GLN A 43 5.53 6.95 -18.17
N LEU A 44 6.87 7.05 -18.15
CA LEU A 44 7.75 5.94 -17.81
C LEU A 44 7.53 5.45 -16.38
N LYS A 45 7.44 6.36 -15.40
CA LYS A 45 7.12 6.01 -14.00
C LYS A 45 5.77 5.31 -13.87
N THR A 46 4.78 5.70 -14.69
CA THR A 46 3.46 5.04 -14.72
C THR A 46 3.60 3.59 -15.21
N LEU A 47 4.30 3.36 -16.32
CA LEU A 47 4.59 2.02 -16.86
C LEU A 47 5.34 1.14 -15.85
N LEU A 48 6.40 1.69 -15.23
CA LEU A 48 7.19 1.00 -14.20
C LEU A 48 6.32 0.62 -13.00
N SER A 49 5.45 1.51 -12.53
CA SER A 49 4.59 1.24 -11.38
C SER A 49 3.60 0.09 -11.61
N LEU A 50 3.05 -0.05 -12.83
CA LEU A 50 2.18 -1.18 -13.16
C LEU A 50 2.95 -2.48 -13.28
N THR A 51 4.13 -2.44 -13.91
CA THR A 51 5.00 -3.60 -14.03
C THR A 51 5.47 -4.07 -12.65
N PHE A 52 5.81 -3.14 -11.76
CA PHE A 52 6.11 -3.41 -10.36
C PHE A 52 4.96 -4.10 -9.63
N VAL A 53 3.73 -3.60 -9.78
CA VAL A 53 2.55 -4.25 -9.19
C VAL A 53 2.43 -5.67 -9.72
N TYR A 54 2.48 -5.86 -11.03
CA TYR A 54 2.37 -7.20 -11.62
C TYR A 54 3.46 -8.15 -11.09
N GLY A 55 4.73 -7.73 -11.12
CA GLY A 55 5.86 -8.51 -10.64
C GLY A 55 5.77 -8.87 -9.16
N THR A 56 5.39 -7.91 -8.31
CA THR A 56 5.23 -8.11 -6.84
C THR A 56 4.28 -9.26 -6.51
N TYR A 57 3.23 -9.46 -7.31
CA TYR A 57 2.20 -10.47 -7.05
C TYR A 57 2.26 -11.66 -8.01
N TYR A 58 3.18 -11.69 -8.98
CA TYR A 58 3.23 -12.68 -10.05
C TYR A 58 3.24 -14.13 -9.53
N ASP A 59 4.10 -14.42 -8.56
CA ASP A 59 4.22 -15.75 -7.96
C ASP A 59 3.12 -16.08 -6.94
N LYS A 60 2.25 -15.11 -6.63
CA LYS A 60 1.10 -15.30 -5.75
C LYS A 60 -0.19 -15.60 -6.52
N ILE A 61 -0.14 -15.55 -7.85
CA ILE A 61 -1.25 -15.83 -8.76
C ILE A 61 -1.02 -17.16 -9.46
N ASP A 62 -2.06 -18.00 -9.50
CA ASP A 62 -2.03 -19.27 -10.21
C ASP A 62 -1.73 -19.06 -11.70
N ASN A 63 -0.89 -19.92 -12.29
CA ASN A 63 -0.43 -19.76 -13.68
C ASN A 63 -1.55 -19.49 -14.68
N LYS A 64 -2.71 -20.13 -14.50
CA LYS A 64 -3.88 -20.00 -15.38
C LYS A 64 -4.57 -18.64 -15.29
N GLU A 65 -4.34 -17.90 -14.20
CA GLU A 65 -4.97 -16.60 -13.93
C GLU A 65 -4.01 -15.43 -14.22
N ARG A 66 -2.74 -15.68 -14.51
CA ARG A 66 -1.70 -14.65 -14.69
C ARG A 66 -2.01 -13.67 -15.81
N GLU A 67 -2.50 -14.13 -16.96
CA GLU A 67 -2.88 -13.24 -18.07
C GLU A 67 -4.07 -12.34 -17.70
N LEU A 68 -5.07 -12.91 -17.02
CA LEU A 68 -6.23 -12.14 -16.55
C LEU A 68 -5.82 -11.12 -15.49
N PHE A 69 -4.91 -11.50 -14.60
CA PHE A 69 -4.34 -10.63 -13.58
C PHE A 69 -3.55 -9.48 -14.21
N LEU A 70 -2.67 -9.78 -15.16
CA LEU A 70 -1.94 -8.78 -15.94
C LEU A 70 -2.90 -7.76 -16.53
N LYS A 71 -3.92 -8.24 -17.24
CA LYS A 71 -4.95 -7.37 -17.82
C LYS A 71 -5.64 -6.52 -16.75
N ALA A 72 -5.98 -7.09 -15.60
CA ALA A 72 -6.63 -6.34 -14.52
C ALA A 72 -5.73 -5.27 -13.88
N VAL A 73 -4.41 -5.49 -13.85
CA VAL A 73 -3.41 -4.50 -13.41
C VAL A 73 -3.34 -3.35 -14.40
N PHE A 74 -3.18 -3.64 -15.69
CA PHE A 74 -3.06 -2.63 -16.75
C PHE A 74 -4.36 -1.87 -17.03
N ASP A 75 -5.51 -2.53 -16.86
CA ASP A 75 -6.83 -1.89 -16.89
C ASP A 75 -7.15 -1.13 -15.58
N GLU A 76 -6.28 -1.20 -14.57
CA GLU A 76 -6.43 -0.54 -13.26
C GLU A 76 -7.75 -0.89 -12.54
N LYS A 77 -8.22 -2.13 -12.71
CA LYS A 77 -9.54 -2.60 -12.22
C LYS A 77 -9.56 -3.02 -10.76
N ILE A 78 -8.41 -3.10 -10.10
CA ILE A 78 -8.29 -3.63 -8.73
C ILE A 78 -7.85 -2.50 -7.78
N PRO A 79 -8.78 -1.83 -7.07
CA PRO A 79 -8.46 -0.65 -6.26
C PRO A 79 -7.41 -0.88 -5.17
N ALA A 80 -7.31 -2.10 -4.63
CA ALA A 80 -6.31 -2.39 -3.60
C ALA A 80 -4.87 -2.40 -4.12
N LEU A 81 -4.68 -2.52 -5.44
CA LEU A 81 -3.37 -2.43 -6.08
C LEU A 81 -2.91 -0.98 -6.27
N ASP A 82 -3.75 0.01 -5.97
CA ASP A 82 -3.34 1.42 -5.93
C ASP A 82 -2.25 1.66 -4.87
N LEU A 83 -2.32 0.99 -3.72
CA LEU A 83 -1.31 1.12 -2.66
C LEU A 83 0.10 0.74 -3.12
N PRO A 84 0.36 -0.46 -3.66
CA PRO A 84 1.69 -0.81 -4.18
C PRO A 84 2.08 0.05 -5.38
N LYS A 85 1.13 0.45 -6.26
CA LYS A 85 1.41 1.39 -7.37
C LYS A 85 1.96 2.71 -6.84
N ARG A 86 1.27 3.35 -5.89
CA ARG A 86 1.69 4.63 -5.31
C ARG A 86 2.98 4.53 -4.51
N PHE A 87 3.18 3.43 -3.79
CA PHE A 87 4.44 3.17 -3.11
C PHE A 87 5.60 3.10 -4.11
N CYS A 88 5.43 2.42 -5.24
CA CYS A 88 6.43 2.39 -6.31
C CYS A 88 6.77 3.79 -6.83
N LEU A 89 5.79 4.68 -6.99
CA LEU A 89 6.05 6.06 -7.41
C LEU A 89 6.90 6.82 -6.38
N HIS A 90 6.70 6.56 -5.08
CA HIS A 90 7.58 7.08 -4.06
C HIS A 90 8.98 6.48 -4.12
N LEU A 91 9.14 5.17 -4.40
CA LEU A 91 10.45 4.56 -4.62
C LEU A 91 11.19 5.22 -5.78
N LEU A 92 10.50 5.43 -6.91
CA LEU A 92 11.06 6.07 -8.11
C LEU A 92 11.50 7.52 -7.87
N ASN A 93 10.89 8.23 -6.92
CA ASN A 93 11.33 9.56 -6.49
C ASN A 93 12.52 9.54 -5.52
N ASN A 94 12.89 8.37 -5.00
CA ASN A 94 13.90 8.18 -3.96
C ASN A 94 14.95 7.13 -4.36
N LEU A 95 15.18 6.95 -5.66
CA LEU A 95 16.18 6.01 -6.18
C LEU A 95 17.58 6.36 -5.67
N GLU A 96 18.38 5.32 -5.40
CA GLU A 96 19.80 5.48 -5.11
C GLU A 96 20.55 5.95 -6.37
N ILE A 97 21.79 6.40 -6.21
CA ILE A 97 22.54 7.03 -7.31
C ILE A 97 22.64 6.09 -8.52
N GLU A 98 22.94 4.81 -8.28
CA GLU A 98 23.08 3.78 -9.32
C GLU A 98 21.73 3.52 -10.02
N SER A 99 20.68 3.21 -9.26
CA SER A 99 19.32 3.02 -9.81
C SER A 99 18.78 4.25 -10.53
N ASN A 100 19.14 5.46 -10.10
CA ASN A 100 18.75 6.70 -10.77
C ASN A 100 19.47 6.86 -12.12
N GLN A 101 20.72 6.39 -12.23
CA GLN A 101 21.42 6.35 -13.51
C GLN A 101 20.75 5.35 -14.46
N GLU A 102 20.39 4.16 -13.98
CA GLU A 102 19.67 3.18 -14.79
C GLU A 102 18.30 3.70 -15.23
N PHE A 103 17.57 4.37 -14.34
CA PHE A 103 16.30 5.02 -14.70
C PHE A 103 16.48 6.08 -15.82
N ARG A 104 17.58 6.85 -15.81
CA ARG A 104 17.89 7.80 -16.89
C ARG A 104 18.20 7.10 -18.20
N ASN A 105 18.96 6.00 -18.16
CA ASN A 105 19.24 5.18 -19.34
C ASN A 105 17.93 4.63 -19.93
N LEU A 106 17.01 4.15 -19.09
CA LEU A 106 15.69 3.71 -19.52
C LEU A 106 14.90 4.82 -20.22
N ALA A 107 14.96 6.06 -19.72
CA ALA A 107 14.23 7.19 -20.30
C ALA A 107 14.63 7.52 -21.74
N GLU A 108 15.79 7.05 -22.21
CA GLU A 108 16.26 7.22 -23.58
C GLU A 108 15.74 6.15 -24.55
N LEU A 109 15.09 5.10 -24.04
CA LEU A 109 14.58 3.98 -24.83
C LEU A 109 13.20 4.27 -25.43
N LYS A 110 12.77 3.34 -26.30
CA LYS A 110 11.41 3.27 -26.83
C LYS A 110 10.72 2.02 -26.31
N PHE A 111 9.39 2.11 -26.19
CA PHE A 111 8.62 1.11 -25.49
C PHE A 111 7.40 0.64 -26.30
N ASP A 112 7.07 -0.64 -26.12
CA ASP A 112 5.80 -1.24 -26.54
C ASP A 112 4.79 -1.12 -25.39
N LEU A 113 3.81 -0.23 -25.53
CA LEU A 113 2.75 -0.02 -24.55
C LEU A 113 1.58 -0.99 -24.72
N ILE A 114 1.49 -1.70 -25.85
CA ILE A 114 0.48 -2.73 -26.10
C ILE A 114 0.88 -4.04 -25.45
N SER A 115 2.17 -4.36 -25.46
CA SER A 115 2.77 -5.51 -24.77
C SER A 115 3.82 -5.08 -23.75
N PRO A 116 3.44 -4.44 -22.63
CA PRO A 116 4.37 -3.91 -21.62
C PRO A 116 5.45 -4.89 -21.15
N LEU A 117 5.12 -6.19 -21.05
CA LEU A 117 6.05 -7.24 -20.65
C LEU A 117 7.09 -7.63 -21.72
N LYS A 118 7.01 -7.10 -22.95
CA LYS A 118 8.06 -7.29 -23.96
C LYS A 118 9.22 -6.31 -23.78
N ASN A 119 9.05 -5.28 -22.96
CA ASN A 119 10.10 -4.32 -22.67
C ASN A 119 11.09 -4.92 -21.66
N GLY A 120 12.06 -5.71 -22.14
CA GLY A 120 13.02 -6.41 -21.28
C GLY A 120 13.73 -5.50 -20.27
N ALA A 121 14.20 -4.33 -20.72
CA ALA A 121 14.86 -3.36 -19.83
C ALA A 121 13.93 -2.82 -18.72
N VAL A 122 12.62 -2.74 -18.96
CA VAL A 122 11.63 -2.36 -17.92
C VAL A 122 11.50 -3.49 -16.90
N LEU A 123 11.46 -4.75 -17.35
CA LEU A 123 11.39 -5.91 -16.46
C LEU A 123 12.64 -6.00 -15.58
N ASP A 124 13.83 -5.90 -16.18
CA ASP A 124 15.11 -6.02 -15.48
C ASP A 124 15.24 -4.96 -14.37
N PHE A 125 14.89 -3.71 -14.68
CA PHE A 125 14.90 -2.62 -13.70
C PHE A 125 13.85 -2.81 -12.62
N VAL A 126 12.64 -3.25 -12.97
CA VAL A 126 11.58 -3.50 -11.98
C VAL A 126 11.98 -4.62 -11.03
N GLU A 127 12.60 -5.68 -11.52
CA GLU A 127 13.07 -6.79 -10.69
C GLU A 127 14.21 -6.33 -9.76
N THR A 128 15.26 -5.74 -10.32
CA THR A 128 16.51 -5.45 -9.61
C THR A 128 16.43 -4.19 -8.74
N ASP A 129 15.89 -3.09 -9.27
CA ASP A 129 15.93 -1.78 -8.60
C ASP A 129 14.67 -1.46 -7.80
N LEU A 130 13.58 -2.20 -8.01
CA LEU A 130 12.32 -1.97 -7.30
C LEU A 130 11.90 -3.17 -6.45
N ILE A 131 11.68 -4.34 -7.02
CA ILE A 131 11.16 -5.52 -6.30
C ILE A 131 12.17 -6.02 -5.27
N ASP A 132 13.43 -6.24 -5.66
CA ASP A 132 14.47 -6.71 -4.73
C ASP A 132 14.69 -5.76 -3.56
N VAL A 133 14.63 -4.45 -3.81
CA VAL A 133 14.73 -3.42 -2.77
C VAL A 133 13.56 -3.50 -1.77
N VAL A 134 12.34 -3.73 -2.28
CA VAL A 134 11.12 -3.84 -1.45
C VAL A 134 11.02 -5.16 -0.73
N GLU A 135 11.55 -6.24 -1.29
CA GLU A 135 11.61 -7.55 -0.64
C GLU A 135 12.75 -7.65 0.37
N SER A 136 13.76 -6.77 0.29
CA SER A 136 14.90 -6.73 1.19
C SER A 136 14.77 -5.62 2.26
N HIS A 137 15.55 -4.55 2.13
CA HIS A 137 15.79 -3.57 3.18
C HIS A 137 14.69 -2.50 3.30
N ARG A 138 13.87 -2.29 2.25
CA ARG A 138 12.73 -1.35 2.28
C ARG A 138 11.38 -2.01 2.57
N LYS A 139 11.34 -3.31 2.85
CA LYS A 139 10.09 -4.03 3.13
C LYS A 139 9.29 -3.43 4.29
N TRP A 140 9.98 -2.98 5.32
CA TRP A 140 9.34 -2.31 6.46
C TRP A 140 8.78 -0.94 6.07
N GLU A 141 9.41 -0.22 5.13
CA GLU A 141 8.90 1.04 4.61
C GLU A 141 7.59 0.82 3.84
N PHE A 142 7.51 -0.26 3.06
CA PHE A 142 6.27 -0.66 2.40
C PHE A 142 5.17 -0.98 3.42
N GLY A 143 5.48 -1.77 4.44
CA GLY A 143 4.53 -2.08 5.52
C GLY A 143 4.04 -0.83 6.27
N ARG A 144 4.94 0.12 6.52
CA ARG A 144 4.58 1.43 7.08
C ARG A 144 3.67 2.22 6.14
N PHE A 145 3.98 2.24 4.84
CA PHE A 145 3.17 2.92 3.84
C PHE A 145 1.75 2.34 3.77
N VAL A 146 1.62 1.00 3.77
CA VAL A 146 0.33 0.31 3.84
C VAL A 146 -0.42 0.71 5.11
N ALA A 147 0.24 0.68 6.28
CA ALA A 147 -0.40 1.05 7.53
C ALA A 147 -0.96 2.47 7.54
N GLU A 148 -0.20 3.43 7.00
CA GLU A 148 -0.60 4.84 6.96
C GLU A 148 -1.74 5.09 5.96
N ASN A 149 -1.67 4.48 4.77
CA ASN A 149 -2.55 4.81 3.65
C ASN A 149 -3.77 3.89 3.51
N MET A 150 -3.74 2.68 4.06
CA MET A 150 -4.88 1.78 4.01
C MET A 150 -5.98 2.26 4.97
N PHE A 151 -7.22 2.29 4.49
CA PHE A 151 -8.39 2.87 5.16
C PHE A 151 -8.19 4.34 5.54
N ASN A 152 -8.43 5.23 4.57
CA ASN A 152 -8.49 6.66 4.85
C ASN A 152 -9.80 6.99 5.58
N ASN A 153 -9.79 6.88 6.92
CA ASN A 153 -10.94 7.19 7.77
C ASN A 153 -10.61 8.41 8.66
N PRO A 154 -11.25 9.58 8.44
CA PRO A 154 -11.02 10.78 9.23
C PRO A 154 -11.18 10.60 10.74
N ALA A 155 -12.02 9.64 11.17
CA ALA A 155 -12.20 9.34 12.59
C ALA A 155 -10.94 8.77 13.24
N LEU A 156 -10.09 8.07 12.49
CA LEU A 156 -8.78 7.59 12.99
C LEU A 156 -7.82 8.75 13.24
N THR A 157 -7.80 9.75 12.35
CA THR A 157 -6.96 10.93 12.51
C THR A 157 -7.32 11.67 13.78
N LYS A 158 -8.63 11.87 14.03
CA LYS A 158 -9.12 12.49 15.27
C LYS A 158 -8.74 11.68 16.51
N LEU A 159 -8.94 10.36 16.47
CA LEU A 159 -8.57 9.49 17.60
C LEU A 159 -7.08 9.50 17.91
N ARG A 160 -6.23 9.53 16.89
CA ARG A 160 -4.78 9.63 17.07
C ARG A 160 -4.40 10.86 17.89
N THR A 161 -4.95 12.03 17.57
CA THR A 161 -4.72 13.27 18.34
C THR A 161 -5.26 13.17 19.77
N GLU A 162 -6.42 12.53 19.96
CA GLU A 162 -6.99 12.30 21.30
C GLU A 162 -6.14 11.33 22.14
N PHE A 163 -5.46 10.36 21.53
CA PHE A 163 -4.60 9.41 22.24
C PHE A 163 -3.29 10.02 22.71
N GLU A 164 -2.79 11.04 22.01
CA GLU A 164 -1.62 11.80 22.44
C GLU A 164 -1.89 12.57 23.75
N THR A 165 -3.14 12.95 24.00
CA THR A 165 -3.56 13.71 25.19
C THR A 165 -4.25 12.85 26.25
N ASN A 166 -4.75 11.67 25.90
CA ASN A 166 -5.46 10.76 26.81
C ASN A 166 -5.06 9.27 26.60
N PRO A 167 -3.98 8.81 27.27
CA PRO A 167 -3.53 7.42 27.19
C PRO A 167 -4.57 6.38 27.64
N GLN A 168 -5.40 6.70 28.64
CA GLN A 168 -6.45 5.78 29.10
C GLN A 168 -7.50 5.51 28.01
N LYS A 169 -7.79 6.52 27.17
CA LYS A 169 -8.70 6.36 26.04
C LYS A 169 -8.12 5.44 24.97
N ARG A 170 -6.79 5.50 24.75
CA ARG A 170 -6.07 4.59 23.86
C ARG A 170 -6.17 3.15 24.34
N ASP A 171 -5.90 2.90 25.63
CA ASP A 171 -5.92 1.55 26.18
C ASP A 171 -7.34 0.97 26.12
N LYS A 172 -8.36 1.77 26.48
CA LYS A 172 -9.78 1.41 26.32
C LYS A 172 -10.17 1.11 24.86
N PHE A 173 -9.61 1.83 23.90
CA PHE A 173 -9.82 1.55 22.48
C PHE A 173 -9.19 0.22 22.07
N GLN A 174 -7.95 -0.03 22.53
CA GLN A 174 -7.23 -1.25 22.24
C GLN A 174 -7.96 -2.49 22.79
N ASP A 175 -8.46 -2.43 24.03
CA ASP A 175 -9.26 -3.50 24.63
C ASP A 175 -10.55 -3.75 23.83
N LYS A 176 -11.22 -2.68 23.39
CA LYS A 176 -12.44 -2.79 22.58
C LYS A 176 -12.18 -3.33 21.19
N LEU A 177 -11.05 -2.96 20.59
CA LEU A 177 -10.61 -3.50 19.31
C LEU A 177 -10.36 -5.00 19.44
N GLU A 178 -9.58 -5.43 20.44
CA GLU A 178 -9.26 -6.83 20.67
C GLU A 178 -10.51 -7.68 20.90
N ASN A 179 -11.43 -7.20 21.75
CA ASN A 179 -12.73 -7.84 21.96
C ASN A 179 -13.58 -7.92 20.68
N GLN A 180 -13.56 -6.87 19.85
CA GLN A 180 -14.33 -6.86 18.61
C GLN A 180 -13.72 -7.81 17.56
N LEU A 181 -12.39 -7.86 17.44
CA LEU A 181 -11.68 -8.72 16.50
C LEU A 181 -11.84 -10.21 16.87
N THR A 182 -11.80 -10.53 18.16
CA THR A 182 -11.97 -11.91 18.68
C THR A 182 -13.42 -12.35 18.76
N SER A 183 -14.39 -11.43 18.67
CA SER A 183 -15.80 -11.79 18.71
C SER A 183 -16.19 -12.69 17.53
N THR A 184 -16.93 -13.77 17.79
CA THR A 184 -17.49 -14.66 16.75
C THR A 184 -18.36 -13.92 15.73
N LYS A 185 -18.94 -12.77 16.11
CA LYS A 185 -19.69 -11.88 15.22
C LYS A 185 -18.82 -11.18 14.17
N SER A 186 -17.50 -11.10 14.36
CA SER A 186 -16.58 -10.48 13.39
C SER A 186 -16.37 -11.36 12.16
N GLN A 187 -16.54 -12.69 12.28
CA GLN A 187 -16.28 -13.68 11.22
C GLN A 187 -14.93 -13.46 10.51
N LEU A 188 -13.92 -12.94 11.21
CA LEU A 188 -12.60 -12.67 10.62
C LEU A 188 -11.77 -13.95 10.57
N LYS A 189 -11.03 -14.12 9.48
CA LYS A 189 -9.97 -15.13 9.42
C LYS A 189 -8.82 -14.69 10.34
N PRO A 190 -7.99 -15.62 10.86
CA PRO A 190 -6.89 -15.27 11.77
C PRO A 190 -5.95 -14.18 11.21
N TYR A 191 -5.57 -14.27 9.93
CA TYR A 191 -4.72 -13.26 9.30
C TYR A 191 -5.39 -11.89 9.20
N GLU A 192 -6.71 -11.83 9.00
CA GLU A 192 -7.45 -10.55 8.92
C GLU A 192 -7.47 -9.88 10.30
N SER A 193 -7.70 -10.65 11.36
CA SER A 193 -7.64 -10.17 12.74
C SER A 193 -6.26 -9.62 13.09
N THR A 194 -5.20 -10.39 12.82
CA THR A 194 -3.81 -9.97 13.05
C THR A 194 -3.48 -8.70 12.25
N PHE A 195 -3.85 -8.68 10.97
CA PHE A 195 -3.61 -7.53 10.10
C PHE A 195 -4.26 -6.26 10.63
N LEU A 196 -5.55 -6.31 11.01
CA LEU A 196 -6.26 -5.16 11.56
C LEU A 196 -5.68 -4.70 12.91
N LYS A 197 -5.29 -5.63 13.79
CA LYS A 197 -4.65 -5.31 15.07
C LYS A 197 -3.36 -4.54 14.85
N LEU A 198 -2.48 -5.03 13.97
CA LEU A 198 -1.24 -4.36 13.61
C LEU A 198 -1.51 -2.99 12.98
N LEU A 199 -2.39 -2.94 11.98
CA LEU A 199 -2.68 -1.73 11.22
C LEU A 199 -3.23 -0.60 12.10
N PHE A 200 -4.19 -0.89 12.99
CA PHE A 200 -4.73 0.13 13.88
C PHE A 200 -3.74 0.52 14.97
N LYS A 201 -2.95 -0.42 15.51
CA LYS A 201 -1.89 -0.10 16.46
C LYS A 201 -0.89 0.89 15.86
N THR A 202 -0.36 0.59 14.67
CA THR A 202 0.66 1.42 14.04
C THR A 202 0.11 2.75 13.54
N LYS A 203 -1.13 2.79 13.01
CA LYS A 203 -1.77 4.02 12.56
C LYS A 203 -2.12 4.98 13.70
N LEU A 204 -2.55 4.46 14.85
CA LEU A 204 -2.96 5.27 16.01
C LEU A 204 -1.79 5.59 16.95
N ASN A 205 -0.74 4.77 16.96
CA ASN A 205 0.45 5.00 17.77
C ASN A 205 1.75 4.61 17.03
N PRO A 206 2.13 5.35 15.96
CA PRO A 206 3.28 5.00 15.12
C PRO A 206 4.62 5.04 15.86
N LYS A 207 4.72 5.82 16.96
CA LYS A 207 5.91 5.87 17.82
C LYS A 207 6.17 4.56 18.58
N SER A 208 5.14 3.74 18.76
CA SER A 208 5.24 2.43 19.43
C SER A 208 5.40 1.25 18.47
N ALA A 209 5.38 1.50 17.16
CA ALA A 209 5.47 0.48 16.14
C ALA A 209 6.94 0.06 15.94
N SER A 210 7.19 -1.24 15.99
CA SER A 210 8.49 -1.81 15.66
C SER A 210 8.62 -2.10 14.16
N ILE A 211 9.86 -2.21 13.67
CA ILE A 211 10.16 -2.66 12.30
C ILE A 211 9.51 -4.02 12.02
N ALA A 212 9.56 -4.95 13.00
CA ALA A 212 8.95 -6.27 12.87
C ALA A 212 7.44 -6.22 12.58
N GLU A 213 6.73 -5.28 13.21
CA GLU A 213 5.29 -5.09 12.97
C GLU A 213 5.02 -4.57 11.56
N TYR A 214 5.84 -3.63 11.06
CA TYR A 214 5.73 -3.19 9.68
C TYR A 214 6.05 -4.31 8.68
N LEU A 215 7.08 -5.14 8.95
CA LEU A 215 7.38 -6.31 8.13
C LEU A 215 6.19 -7.30 8.10
N MET A 216 5.53 -7.53 9.24
CA MET A 216 4.32 -8.38 9.29
C MET A 216 3.16 -7.77 8.48
N ILE A 217 2.95 -6.44 8.56
CA ILE A 217 1.94 -5.76 7.74
C ILE A 217 2.25 -5.93 6.26
N ALA A 218 3.51 -5.71 5.84
CA ALA A 218 3.95 -5.89 4.45
C ALA A 218 3.68 -7.32 3.98
N ASN A 219 4.15 -8.33 4.72
CA ASN A 219 3.96 -9.75 4.36
C ASN A 219 2.48 -10.12 4.20
N ILE A 220 1.64 -9.78 5.19
CA ILE A 220 0.21 -10.12 5.12
C ILE A 220 -0.44 -9.39 3.95
N PHE A 221 -0.11 -8.11 3.74
CA PHE A 221 -0.66 -7.35 2.62
C PHE A 221 -0.27 -7.96 1.28
N GLN A 222 1.02 -8.24 1.06
CA GLN A 222 1.51 -8.84 -0.19
C GLN A 222 0.86 -10.20 -0.47
N GLU A 223 0.79 -11.08 0.53
CA GLU A 223 0.23 -12.40 0.35
C GLU A 223 -1.29 -12.42 0.17
N LYS A 224 -2.01 -11.43 0.73
CA LYS A 224 -3.47 -11.48 0.87
C LYS A 224 -4.18 -10.27 0.27
N VAL A 225 -3.51 -9.42 -0.53
CA VAL A 225 -4.06 -8.16 -1.04
C VAL A 225 -5.47 -8.29 -1.62
N PHE A 226 -5.73 -9.32 -2.43
CA PHE A 226 -7.06 -9.56 -3.02
C PHE A 226 -8.10 -9.95 -1.96
N ARG A 227 -7.73 -10.80 -1.00
CA ARG A 227 -8.67 -11.21 0.06
C ARG A 227 -8.95 -10.04 1.00
N LEU A 228 -7.94 -9.22 1.29
CA LEU A 228 -8.07 -8.01 2.08
C LEU A 228 -8.96 -6.99 1.37
N SER A 229 -8.84 -6.83 0.05
CA SER A 229 -9.62 -5.88 -0.73
C SER A 229 -11.12 -6.17 -0.68
N LEU A 230 -11.50 -7.45 -0.80
CA LEU A 230 -12.89 -7.91 -0.71
C LEU A 230 -13.52 -7.64 0.65
N SER A 231 -12.71 -7.67 1.72
CA SER A 231 -13.16 -7.46 3.10
C SER A 231 -13.09 -5.99 3.56
N THR A 232 -12.70 -5.03 2.69
CA THR A 232 -12.51 -3.61 3.06
C THR A 232 -13.71 -2.99 3.78
N LYS A 233 -14.93 -3.18 3.25
CA LYS A 233 -16.16 -2.62 3.86
C LYS A 233 -16.41 -3.18 5.26
N LYS A 234 -16.15 -4.48 5.44
CA LYS A 234 -16.27 -5.17 6.73
C LYS A 234 -15.28 -4.61 7.74
N TYR A 235 -14.04 -4.37 7.33
CA TYR A 235 -13.01 -3.77 8.19
C TYR A 235 -13.39 -2.36 8.65
N VAL A 236 -13.93 -1.54 7.75
CA VAL A 236 -14.43 -0.19 8.09
C VAL A 236 -15.60 -0.27 9.07
N ALA A 237 -16.52 -1.22 8.90
CA ALA A 237 -17.64 -1.41 9.83
C ALA A 237 -17.19 -1.85 11.23
N ILE A 238 -16.22 -2.76 11.32
CA ILE A 238 -15.58 -3.16 12.58
C ILE A 238 -14.96 -1.93 13.25
N LEU A 239 -14.18 -1.16 12.51
CA LEU A 239 -13.56 0.04 13.02
C LEU A 239 -14.59 1.04 13.57
N ASN A 240 -15.61 1.40 12.78
CA ASN A 240 -16.65 2.33 13.20
C ASN A 240 -17.39 1.85 14.46
N THR A 241 -17.58 0.54 14.60
CA THR A 241 -18.14 -0.09 15.81
C THR A 241 -17.22 0.10 17.02
N VAL A 242 -15.91 -0.08 16.86
CA VAL A 242 -14.93 0.13 17.94
C VAL A 242 -14.86 1.61 18.33
N ILE A 243 -14.84 2.52 17.35
CA ILE A 243 -14.82 3.97 17.58
C ILE A 243 -16.05 4.42 18.37
N SER A 244 -17.24 4.02 17.93
CA SER A 244 -18.50 4.38 18.60
C SER A 244 -18.56 3.84 20.02
N LYS A 245 -18.21 2.56 20.24
CA LYS A 245 -18.11 1.97 21.57
C LYS A 245 -17.10 2.72 22.43
N THR A 246 -15.96 3.12 21.90
CA THR A 246 -14.92 3.84 22.65
C THR A 246 -15.44 5.18 23.17
N ASN A 247 -16.17 5.90 22.32
CA ASN A 247 -16.73 7.22 22.62
C ASN A 247 -18.02 7.19 23.45
N SER A 248 -18.77 6.09 23.47
CA SER A 248 -19.95 5.98 24.34
C SER A 248 -19.53 6.04 25.82
N LYS A 249 -19.98 7.07 26.54
CA LYS A 249 -20.01 7.07 28.01
C LYS A 249 -20.87 5.88 28.44
N GLN A 250 -20.45 5.10 29.43
CA GLN A 250 -21.32 4.12 30.07
C GLN A 250 -22.52 4.87 30.65
N LYS A 251 -23.67 4.85 29.95
CA LYS A 251 -24.95 5.13 30.58
C LYS A 251 -25.34 3.87 31.35
N GLY A 252 -25.32 3.95 32.68
CA GLY A 252 -25.99 2.98 33.57
C GLY A 252 -25.08 2.09 34.42
N LYS A 253 -24.70 2.57 35.61
CA LYS A 253 -25.21 1.92 36.82
C LYS A 253 -26.25 2.88 37.37
N GLY A 254 -27.52 2.54 37.21
CA GLY A 254 -28.61 3.30 37.80
C GLY A 254 -28.40 3.34 39.31
N GLU A 255 -28.48 4.54 39.87
CA GLU A 255 -28.85 4.71 41.26
C GLU A 255 -30.24 4.06 41.44
N GLN A 256 -30.27 2.81 41.87
CA GLN A 256 -31.34 2.38 42.76
C GLN A 256 -31.10 3.12 44.08
N ARG A 257 -31.72 4.29 44.22
CA ARG A 257 -31.93 4.88 45.54
C ARG A 257 -33.37 4.56 45.94
N LEU A 258 -33.40 3.89 47.09
CA LEU A 258 -34.50 3.44 47.92
C LEU A 258 -35.61 4.49 48.06
#